data_AF-A0A533RCR8-F1
#
_entry.id   AF-A0A533RCR8-F1
#
_cell.length_a   1.000
_cell.length_b   1.000
_cell.length_c   1.000
_cell.angle_alpha   90.00
_cell.angle_beta   90.00
_cell.angle_gamma   90.00
#
_symmetry.space_group_name_H-M   'P 1'
#
loop_
_entity.id
_entity.type
_entity.pdbx_description
1 polymer ?
#
loop_
_entity_poly.entity_id
_entity_poly.type
_entity_poly.pdbx_seq_one_letter_code
_entity_poly.pdbx_strand_id
1 'polypeptide(L)'
;MESYEAFRRVVGGDAVTMAKRLGRSSSLVHKWCEPHADFTDSGTRNPLDQLEIVLETAQKLNRAPRDAFAPIFYLAESVGGLFLPPVPRTIETSDYSKQLCKAIKEAGEAFATSARALEDDNLSPNERRLILRDIYEAIAELSAFARLVEAGK
;
A
#
# COMPACT_ATOMS: atom_id res chain seq x y z
N MET A 1 -14.61 3.04 -2.69
CA MET A 1 -14.25 4.17 -3.56
C MET A 1 -13.71 3.53 -4.82
N GLU A 2 -14.37 3.78 -5.93
CA GLU A 2 -13.98 3.23 -7.23
C GLU A 2 -12.77 3.99 -7.80
N SER A 3 -12.03 3.37 -8.72
CA SER A 3 -10.83 3.94 -9.34
C SER A 3 -11.09 5.31 -10.01
N TYR A 4 -12.19 5.43 -10.76
CA TYR A 4 -12.58 6.68 -11.41
C TYR A 4 -12.93 7.80 -10.41
N GLU A 5 -13.48 7.44 -9.24
CA GLU A 5 -13.78 8.42 -8.17
C GLU A 5 -12.50 8.96 -7.55
N ALA A 6 -11.54 8.06 -7.29
CA ALA A 6 -10.23 8.43 -6.77
C ALA A 6 -9.49 9.34 -7.75
N PHE A 7 -9.51 8.99 -9.04
CA PHE A 7 -8.88 9.80 -10.08
C PHE A 7 -9.56 11.16 -10.25
N ARG A 8 -10.90 11.20 -10.24
CA ARG A 8 -11.69 12.45 -10.30
C ARG A 8 -11.34 13.40 -9.15
N ARG A 9 -11.15 12.88 -7.94
CA ARG A 9 -10.75 13.70 -6.78
C ARG A 9 -9.38 14.37 -6.98
N VAL A 10 -8.41 13.65 -7.55
CA VAL A 10 -7.06 14.19 -7.80
C VAL A 10 -7.07 15.20 -8.95
N VAL A 11 -7.88 14.96 -10.00
CA VAL A 11 -8.01 15.92 -11.11
C VAL A 11 -8.65 17.23 -10.65
N GLY A 12 -9.58 17.19 -9.70
CA GLY A 12 -10.10 18.40 -9.02
C GLY A 12 -10.76 19.42 -9.95
N GLY A 13 -11.22 19.00 -11.14
CA GLY A 13 -11.77 19.89 -12.17
C GLY A 13 -10.75 20.49 -13.13
N ASP A 14 -9.45 20.30 -12.92
CA ASP A 14 -8.38 20.79 -13.80
C ASP A 14 -7.79 19.67 -14.68
N ALA A 15 -8.64 19.09 -15.52
CA ALA A 15 -8.23 18.05 -16.47
C ALA A 15 -7.22 18.57 -17.50
N VAL A 16 -7.21 19.88 -17.78
CA VAL A 16 -6.32 20.49 -18.77
C VAL A 16 -4.88 20.49 -18.29
N THR A 17 -4.63 20.93 -17.05
CA THR A 17 -3.29 20.90 -16.46
C THR A 17 -2.78 19.47 -16.33
N MET A 18 -3.63 18.55 -15.86
CA MET A 18 -3.28 17.14 -15.73
C MET A 18 -2.92 16.52 -17.08
N ALA A 19 -3.75 16.75 -18.12
CA ALA A 19 -3.51 16.25 -19.47
C ALA A 19 -2.18 16.75 -20.05
N LYS A 20 -1.87 18.04 -19.87
CA LYS A 20 -0.60 18.63 -20.31
C LYS A 20 0.61 17.96 -19.64
N ARG A 21 0.53 17.70 -18.33
CA ARG A 21 1.60 17.02 -17.58
C ARG A 21 1.78 15.56 -17.99
N LEU A 22 0.68 14.87 -18.29
CA LEU A 22 0.69 13.45 -18.69
C LEU A 22 1.00 13.24 -20.19
N GLY A 23 1.07 14.31 -21.00
CA GLY A 23 1.21 14.20 -22.45
C GLY A 23 0.01 13.53 -23.11
N ARG A 24 -1.20 13.76 -22.58
CA ARG A 24 -2.47 13.17 -23.03
C ARG A 24 -3.48 14.26 -23.40
N SER A 25 -4.60 13.87 -24.00
CA SER A 25 -5.71 14.79 -24.27
C SER A 25 -6.56 15.00 -23.00
N SER A 26 -7.11 16.20 -22.84
CA SER A 26 -8.05 16.50 -21.74
C SER A 26 -9.31 15.63 -21.80
N SER A 27 -9.78 15.30 -23.00
CA SER A 27 -10.91 14.38 -23.21
C SER A 27 -10.61 12.98 -22.63
N LEU A 28 -9.40 12.46 -22.78
CA LEU A 28 -9.01 11.19 -22.18
C LEU A 28 -8.98 11.28 -20.65
N VAL A 29 -8.43 12.37 -20.09
CA VAL A 29 -8.43 12.60 -18.64
C VAL A 29 -9.84 12.74 -18.08
N HIS A 30 -10.76 13.38 -18.79
CA HIS A 30 -12.18 13.41 -18.42
C HIS A 30 -12.81 12.02 -18.44
N LYS A 31 -12.54 11.23 -19.49
CA LYS A 31 -13.03 9.86 -19.60
C LYS A 31 -12.53 8.96 -18.47
N TRP A 32 -11.31 9.16 -18.00
CA TRP A 32 -10.76 8.46 -16.81
C TRP A 32 -11.48 8.80 -15.50
N CYS A 33 -12.19 9.92 -15.45
CA CYS A 33 -12.98 10.33 -14.29
C CYS A 33 -14.42 9.79 -14.33
N GLU A 34 -14.82 9.04 -15.36
CA GLU A 34 -16.18 8.50 -15.56
C GLU A 34 -16.24 7.01 -15.22
N PRO A 35 -17.41 6.46 -14.83
CA PRO A 35 -17.57 5.02 -14.64
C PRO A 35 -17.39 4.25 -15.95
N HIS A 36 -16.65 3.16 -15.95
CA HIS A 36 -16.52 2.28 -17.10
C HIS A 36 -17.63 1.22 -17.09
N ALA A 37 -18.45 1.19 -18.14
CA ALA A 37 -19.50 0.18 -18.31
C ALA A 37 -18.99 -1.12 -18.97
N ASP A 38 -17.96 -1.03 -19.81
CA ASP A 38 -17.38 -2.17 -20.54
C ASP A 38 -15.86 -2.06 -20.65
N PHE A 39 -15.14 -3.06 -20.13
CA PHE A 39 -13.69 -3.13 -20.09
C PHE A 39 -13.04 -3.66 -21.39
N THR A 40 -13.82 -3.78 -22.46
CA THR A 40 -13.39 -4.33 -23.76
C THR A 40 -12.56 -3.34 -24.58
N ASP A 41 -12.66 -2.04 -24.29
CA ASP A 41 -11.92 -1.00 -25.00
C ASP A 41 -10.67 -0.57 -24.22
N SER A 42 -9.59 -1.34 -24.43
CA SER A 42 -8.30 -1.21 -23.74
C SER A 42 -7.67 0.20 -23.78
N GLY A 43 -8.10 1.07 -24.69
CA GLY A 43 -7.63 2.45 -24.80
C GLY A 43 -8.17 3.43 -23.75
N THR A 44 -9.09 2.99 -22.88
CA THR A 44 -9.88 3.91 -22.02
C THR A 44 -9.71 3.70 -20.52
N ARG A 45 -8.98 2.65 -20.10
CA ARG A 45 -8.73 2.37 -18.67
C ARG A 45 -7.96 3.51 -18.03
N ASN A 46 -8.39 3.92 -16.84
CA ASN A 46 -7.69 4.94 -16.09
C ASN A 46 -6.38 4.38 -15.51
N PRO A 47 -5.42 5.23 -15.10
CA PRO A 47 -4.13 4.78 -14.59
C PRO A 47 -4.22 3.85 -13.37
N LEU A 48 -5.23 4.02 -12.51
CA LEU A 48 -5.44 3.15 -11.35
C LEU A 48 -5.95 1.78 -11.77
N ASP A 49 -6.86 1.69 -12.74
CA ASP A 49 -7.31 0.38 -13.29
C ASP A 49 -6.14 -0.41 -13.87
N GLN A 50 -5.22 0.27 -14.57
CA GLN A 50 -4.04 -0.37 -15.14
C GLN A 50 -3.11 -0.89 -14.04
N LEU A 51 -2.95 -0.12 -12.97
CA LEU A 51 -2.17 -0.54 -11.81
C LEU A 51 -2.81 -1.74 -11.11
N GLU A 52 -4.12 -1.76 -10.94
CA GLU A 52 -4.85 -2.91 -10.38
C GLU A 52 -4.60 -4.19 -11.18
N ILE A 53 -4.65 -4.14 -12.52
CA ILE A 53 -4.33 -5.30 -13.37
C ILE A 53 -2.90 -5.81 -13.11
N VAL A 54 -1.93 -4.91 -12.98
CA VAL A 54 -0.54 -5.28 -12.70
C VAL A 54 -0.44 -5.99 -11.35
N LEU A 55 -1.07 -5.45 -10.32
CA LEU A 55 -1.05 -6.01 -8.96
C LEU A 55 -1.75 -7.37 -8.91
N GLU A 56 -2.95 -7.48 -9.49
CA GLU A 56 -3.68 -8.74 -9.59
C GLU A 56 -2.88 -9.81 -10.35
N THR A 57 -2.22 -9.43 -11.44
CA THR A 57 -1.40 -10.35 -12.23
C THR A 57 -0.21 -10.84 -11.40
N ALA A 58 0.46 -9.95 -10.67
CA ALA A 58 1.57 -10.33 -9.79
C ALA A 58 1.12 -11.27 -8.67
N GLN A 59 -0.07 -11.06 -8.11
CA GLN A 59 -0.68 -11.95 -7.12
C GLN A 59 -1.03 -13.32 -7.71
N LYS A 60 -1.64 -13.36 -8.90
CA LYS A 60 -1.96 -14.61 -9.62
C LYS A 60 -0.70 -15.42 -9.95
N LEU A 61 0.45 -14.75 -10.13
CA LEU A 61 1.76 -15.37 -10.30
C LEU A 61 2.43 -15.77 -8.97
N ASN A 62 1.73 -15.66 -7.83
CA ASN A 62 2.23 -15.98 -6.49
C ASN A 62 3.56 -15.28 -6.15
N ARG A 63 3.73 -14.03 -6.57
CA ARG A 63 4.90 -13.23 -6.18
C ARG A 63 4.85 -12.96 -4.68
N ALA A 64 6.03 -12.88 -4.05
CA ALA A 64 6.12 -12.48 -2.64
C ALA A 64 5.44 -11.11 -2.45
N PRO A 65 4.78 -10.83 -1.31
CA PRO A 65 4.03 -9.58 -1.12
C PRO A 65 4.85 -8.31 -1.41
N ARG A 66 6.14 -8.31 -1.04
CA ARG A 66 7.04 -7.19 -1.32
C ARG A 66 7.18 -6.90 -2.82
N ASP A 67 7.21 -7.94 -3.64
CA ASP A 67 7.34 -7.83 -5.10
C ASP A 67 5.97 -7.58 -5.75
N ALA A 68 4.92 -8.24 -5.26
CA ALA A 68 3.56 -8.11 -5.78
C ALA A 68 3.02 -6.68 -5.64
N PHE A 69 3.39 -5.99 -4.56
CA PHE A 69 2.96 -4.61 -4.28
C PHE A 69 4.07 -3.57 -4.51
N ALA A 70 5.18 -3.93 -5.15
CA ALA A 70 6.33 -3.04 -5.37
C ALA A 70 5.95 -1.66 -5.96
N PRO A 71 5.01 -1.54 -6.94
CA PRO A 71 4.58 -0.24 -7.43
C PRO A 71 3.95 0.67 -6.36
N ILE A 72 3.18 0.10 -5.43
CA ILE A 72 2.55 0.87 -4.36
C ILE A 72 3.60 1.29 -3.33
N PHE A 73 4.53 0.40 -2.96
CA PHE A 73 5.64 0.76 -2.08
C PHE A 73 6.44 1.94 -2.63
N TYR A 74 6.79 1.90 -3.92
CA TYR A 74 7.48 3.01 -4.59
C TYR A 74 6.70 4.33 -4.50
N LEU A 75 5.40 4.30 -4.81
CA LEU A 75 4.57 5.50 -4.77
C LEU A 75 4.42 6.04 -3.34
N ALA A 76 4.18 5.16 -2.36
CA ALA A 76 4.08 5.54 -0.95
C ALA A 76 5.38 6.19 -0.45
N GLU A 77 6.54 5.56 -0.69
CA GLU A 77 7.85 6.11 -0.32
C GLU A 77 8.10 7.48 -0.97
N SER A 78 7.74 7.63 -2.26
CA SER A 78 7.97 8.88 -3.01
C SER A 78 7.21 10.09 -2.46
N VAL A 79 6.11 9.86 -1.73
CA VAL A 79 5.29 10.91 -1.12
C VAL A 79 5.43 10.98 0.40
N GLY A 80 6.39 10.24 0.98
CA GLY A 80 6.54 10.13 2.44
C GLY A 80 5.38 9.40 3.12
N GLY A 81 4.58 8.66 2.35
CA GLY A 81 3.49 7.83 2.83
C GLY A 81 3.96 6.43 3.23
N LEU A 82 3.06 5.68 3.84
CA LEU A 82 3.28 4.30 4.24
C LEU A 82 2.19 3.43 3.61
N PHE A 83 2.59 2.33 2.97
CA PHE A 83 1.66 1.31 2.49
C PHE A 83 1.81 0.04 3.30
N LEU A 84 0.68 -0.50 3.73
CA LEU A 84 0.60 -1.73 4.49
C LEU A 84 -0.07 -2.78 3.60
N PRO A 85 0.69 -3.78 3.13
CA PRO A 85 0.14 -4.77 2.22
C PRO A 85 -0.99 -5.53 2.93
N PRO A 86 -2.02 -5.97 2.18
CA PRO A 86 -3.07 -6.79 2.75
C PRO A 86 -2.47 -8.09 3.28
N VAL A 87 -2.60 -8.32 4.58
CA VAL A 87 -2.20 -9.57 5.23
C VAL A 87 -3.21 -10.67 4.83
N PRO A 88 -2.76 -11.90 4.48
CA PRO A 88 -3.65 -12.99 4.12
C PRO A 88 -4.71 -13.24 5.20
N ARG A 89 -5.97 -13.44 4.79
CA ARG A 89 -7.13 -13.67 5.68
C ARG A 89 -7.11 -15.01 6.45
N THR A 90 -6.10 -15.84 6.26
CA THR A 90 -5.99 -17.12 6.97
C THR A 90 -5.41 -16.90 8.36
N ILE A 91 -6.28 -16.48 9.27
CA ILE A 91 -6.00 -16.60 10.70
C ILE A 91 -6.98 -17.63 11.25
N GLU A 92 -6.59 -18.89 11.10
CA GLU A 92 -7.16 -19.96 11.91
C GLU A 92 -6.57 -19.82 13.31
N THR A 93 -7.21 -19.08 14.22
CA THR A 93 -7.12 -19.33 15.67
C THR A 93 -8.00 -18.35 16.45
N SER A 94 -8.74 -18.89 17.41
CA SER A 94 -9.66 -18.22 18.33
C SER A 94 -9.00 -17.36 19.42
N ASP A 95 -7.71 -17.05 19.30
CA ASP A 95 -6.93 -16.44 20.39
C ASP A 95 -6.36 -15.07 20.01
N TYR A 96 -7.28 -14.14 19.75
CA TYR A 96 -7.02 -12.72 19.46
C TYR A 96 -6.07 -12.09 20.49
N SER A 97 -6.20 -12.48 21.77
CA SER A 97 -5.39 -11.98 22.87
C SER A 97 -3.92 -12.38 22.73
N LYS A 98 -3.62 -13.63 22.36
CA LYS A 98 -2.24 -14.07 22.13
C LYS A 98 -1.59 -13.37 20.95
N GLN A 99 -2.33 -13.17 19.86
CA GLN A 99 -1.80 -12.48 18.68
C GLN A 99 -1.55 -10.99 18.94
N LEU A 100 -2.44 -10.32 19.67
CA LEU A 100 -2.23 -8.95 20.13
C LEU A 100 -0.98 -8.83 21.01
N CYS A 101 -0.85 -9.72 22.00
CA CYS A 101 0.31 -9.73 22.89
C CYS A 101 1.61 -9.97 22.12
N LYS A 102 1.59 -10.85 21.12
CA LYS A 102 2.74 -11.14 20.25
C LYS A 102 3.14 -9.90 19.44
N ALA A 103 2.17 -9.31 18.72
CA ALA A 103 2.39 -8.12 17.89
C ALA A 103 2.87 -6.90 18.70
N ILE A 104 2.29 -6.65 19.88
CA ILE A 104 2.73 -5.57 20.78
C ILE A 104 4.18 -5.81 21.25
N LYS A 105 4.52 -7.05 21.56
CA LYS A 105 5.87 -7.41 22.01
C LYS A 105 6.90 -7.20 20.90
N GLU A 106 6.63 -7.71 19.70
CA GLU A 106 7.53 -7.58 18.55
C GLU A 106 7.69 -6.10 18.13
N ALA A 107 6.59 -5.34 18.12
CA ALA A 107 6.65 -3.89 17.91
C ALA A 107 7.48 -3.18 18.99
N GLY A 108 7.28 -3.54 20.26
CA GLY A 108 8.05 -2.98 21.38
C GLY A 108 9.55 -3.27 21.28
N GLU A 109 9.93 -4.49 20.87
CA GLU A 109 11.32 -4.88 20.65
C GLU A 109 11.95 -4.14 19.46
N ALA A 110 11.20 -3.95 18.37
CA ALA A 110 11.62 -3.16 17.22
C ALA A 110 11.88 -1.69 17.62
N PHE A 111 10.97 -1.07 18.38
CA PHE A 111 11.14 0.29 18.86
C PHE A 111 12.30 0.42 19.86
N ALA A 112 12.47 -0.55 20.77
CA ALA A 112 13.59 -0.54 21.71
C ALA A 112 14.95 -0.70 21.02
N THR A 113 15.01 -1.46 19.92
CA THR A 113 16.22 -1.60 19.09
C THR A 113 16.49 -0.31 18.33
N SER A 114 15.45 0.32 17.79
CA SER A 114 15.55 1.62 17.11
C SER A 114 16.03 2.73 18.06
N ALA A 115 15.51 2.77 19.29
CA ALA A 115 15.92 3.74 20.30
C ALA A 115 17.41 3.61 20.66
N ARG A 116 17.89 2.38 20.88
CA ARG A 116 19.31 2.12 21.18
C ARG A 116 20.24 2.51 20.03
N ALA A 117 19.85 2.20 18.79
CA ALA A 117 20.65 2.58 17.62
C ALA A 117 20.70 4.10 17.38
N LEU A 118 19.76 4.85 17.95
CA LEU A 118 19.71 6.32 17.87
C LEU A 118 20.45 7.01 19.03
N GLU A 119 20.90 6.29 20.06
CA GLU A 119 21.62 6.89 21.22
C GLU A 119 22.96 7.53 20.82
N ASP A 120 23.60 6.98 19.78
CA ASP A 120 24.96 7.38 19.37
C ASP A 120 24.95 8.44 18.24
N ASP A 121 23.76 8.92 17.85
CA ASP A 121 23.50 9.88 16.75
C ASP A 121 24.14 9.49 15.39
N ASN A 122 24.57 8.24 15.24
CA ASN A 122 25.31 7.75 14.08
C ASN A 122 24.71 6.44 13.55
N LEU A 123 23.61 6.57 12.80
CA LEU A 123 22.88 5.43 12.23
C LEU A 123 23.61 4.87 10.99
N SER A 124 24.25 3.70 11.11
CA SER A 124 24.89 3.05 9.96
C SER A 124 23.85 2.59 8.91
N PRO A 125 24.25 2.41 7.64
CA PRO A 125 23.35 1.88 6.61
C PRO A 125 22.75 0.51 6.96
N ASN A 126 23.49 -0.33 7.69
CA ASN A 126 23.02 -1.64 8.13
C ASN A 126 21.98 -1.53 9.25
N GLU A 127 22.20 -0.66 10.23
CA GLU A 127 21.23 -0.38 11.30
C GLU A 127 19.96 0.23 10.73
N ARG A 128 20.09 1.19 9.81
CA ARG A 128 18.94 1.78 9.11
C ARG A 128 18.08 0.71 8.43
N ARG A 129 18.72 -0.24 7.74
CA ARG A 129 18.02 -1.34 7.06
C ARG A 129 17.32 -2.27 8.05
N LEU A 130 17.98 -2.62 9.16
CA LEU A 130 17.41 -3.49 10.20
C LEU A 130 16.23 -2.81 10.90
N ILE A 131 16.39 -1.56 11.32
CA ILE A 131 15.33 -0.75 11.94
C ILE A 131 14.12 -0.63 11.03
N LEU A 132 14.32 -0.29 9.76
CA LEU A 132 13.22 -0.18 8.80
C LEU A 132 12.52 -1.53 8.60
N ARG A 133 13.27 -2.64 8.49
CA ARG A 133 12.67 -3.98 8.42
C ARG A 133 11.80 -4.25 9.65
N ASP A 134 12.34 -4.04 10.85
CA ASP A 134 11.67 -4.38 12.11
C ASP A 134 10.42 -3.50 12.31
N ILE A 135 10.49 -2.21 11.95
CA ILE A 135 9.32 -1.31 11.93
C ILE A 135 8.27 -1.81 10.94
N TYR A 136 8.65 -2.20 9.72
CA TYR A 136 7.69 -2.70 8.74
C TYR A 136 7.04 -4.03 9.14
N GLU A 137 7.80 -4.93 9.77
CA GLU A 137 7.26 -6.18 10.34
C GLU A 137 6.25 -5.88 11.45
N ALA A 138 6.59 -4.99 12.39
CA ALA A 138 5.68 -4.57 13.46
C ALA A 138 4.38 -3.95 12.93
N ILE A 139 4.45 -3.08 11.91
CA ILE A 139 3.24 -2.47 11.34
C ILE A 139 2.41 -3.50 10.58
N ALA A 140 3.04 -4.47 9.89
CA ALA A 140 2.32 -5.56 9.23
C ALA A 140 1.55 -6.42 10.24
N GLU A 141 2.13 -6.73 11.40
CA GLU A 141 1.47 -7.48 12.47
C GLU A 141 0.32 -6.70 13.11
N LEU A 142 0.50 -5.41 13.38
CA LEU A 142 -0.58 -4.54 13.86
C LEU A 142 -1.71 -4.42 12.84
N SER A 143 -1.39 -4.39 11.55
CA SER A 143 -2.37 -4.38 10.46
C SER A 143 -3.16 -5.70 10.39
N ALA A 144 -2.49 -6.83 10.61
CA ALA A 144 -3.13 -8.14 10.71
C ALA A 144 -4.13 -8.16 11.87
N PHE A 145 -3.72 -7.65 13.04
CA PHE A 145 -4.57 -7.55 14.21
C PHE A 145 -5.78 -6.61 13.99
N ALA A 146 -5.58 -5.43 13.41
CA ALA A 146 -6.68 -4.51 13.12
C ALA A 146 -7.75 -5.19 12.26
N ARG A 147 -7.35 -5.99 11.27
CA ARG A 147 -8.27 -6.75 10.42
C ARG A 147 -8.94 -7.93 11.12
N LEU A 148 -8.27 -8.57 12.08
CA LEU A 148 -8.91 -9.55 12.95
C LEU A 148 -10.08 -8.95 13.73
N VAL A 149 -9.90 -7.75 14.27
CA VAL A 149 -10.94 -7.01 14.98
C VAL A 149 -12.09 -6.64 14.03
N GLU A 150 -11.79 -6.25 12.78
CA GLU A 150 -12.81 -5.96 11.77
C GLU A 150 -13.59 -7.22 11.32
N ALA A 151 -12.93 -8.37 11.25
CA ALA A 151 -13.52 -9.64 10.82
C ALA A 151 -14.29 -10.37 11.92
N GLY A 152 -13.99 -10.10 13.20
CA GLY A 152 -14.67 -10.66 14.38
C GLY A 152 -16.08 -10.11 14.64
N LYS A 153 -16.86 -9.88 13.58
CA LYS A 153 -18.31 -9.67 13.63
C LYS A 153 -19.05 -10.99 13.43
#